data_AF-A0A519CPE9-F1
#
_entry.id   AF-A0A519CPE9-F1
#
_cell.length_a   1.000
_cell.length_b   1.000
_cell.length_c   1.000
_cell.angle_alpha   90.00
_cell.angle_beta   90.00
_cell.angle_gamma   90.00
#
_symmetry.space_group_name_H-M   'P 1'
#
loop_
_entity.id
_entity.type
_entity.pdbx_description
1 polymer ?
#
loop_
_entity_poly.entity_id
_entity_poly.type
_entity_poly.pdbx_seq_one_letter_code
_entity_poly.pdbx_strand_id
1 'polypeptide(L)'
;MTAFSEWLQPFAEGRIGRMKRMVEKINELGMEIAFEDVMARSSGAIGRPHLAKEMIEKGYADSVQQVFDEWLGDGCPAHVEKRKPSIIEAVNAVHAAGGICSLAHPIYYGIETDNLLSYIHNAGIDAVEAFHRSHPDKYRIELWQGALKLGLKVTCGSDYHGPSYQARPGHMSVPSSSLPEQII
;
A
#
# COMPACT_ATOMS: atom_id res chain seq x y z
N MET A 1 -5.91 18.53 16.07
CA MET A 1 -5.39 17.36 15.32
C MET A 1 -4.02 17.02 15.89
N THR A 2 -3.54 15.77 15.80
CA THR A 2 -2.16 15.46 16.20
C THR A 2 -1.20 15.95 15.12
N ALA A 3 0.07 16.21 15.46
CA ALA A 3 1.10 16.57 14.48
C ALA A 3 1.19 15.54 13.33
N PHE A 4 0.96 14.25 13.64
CA PHE A 4 0.92 13.19 12.63
C PHE A 4 -0.29 13.32 11.69
N SER A 5 -1.48 13.64 12.20
CA SER A 5 -2.65 13.89 11.36
C SER A 5 -2.45 15.08 10.41
N GLU A 6 -1.82 16.14 10.89
CA GLU A 6 -1.47 17.32 10.08
C GLU A 6 -0.43 16.97 9.01
N TRP A 7 0.57 16.13 9.36
CA TRP A 7 1.54 15.61 8.39
C TRP A 7 0.89 14.74 7.31
N LEU A 8 -0.16 13.98 7.63
CA LEU A 8 -0.89 13.15 6.66
C LEU A 8 -1.79 13.96 5.70
N GLN A 9 -2.25 15.14 6.13
CA GLN A 9 -3.28 15.91 5.44
C GLN A 9 -2.93 16.25 3.97
N PRO A 10 -1.73 16.77 3.64
CA PRO A 10 -1.39 17.07 2.25
C PRO A 10 -1.43 15.84 1.33
N PHE A 11 -1.09 14.65 1.85
CA PHE A 11 -1.15 13.40 1.09
C PHE A 11 -2.57 12.90 0.88
N ALA A 12 -3.50 13.25 1.78
CA ALA A 12 -4.91 12.94 1.65
C ALA A 12 -5.58 13.88 0.64
N GLU A 13 -5.36 15.19 0.76
CA GLU A 13 -5.93 16.22 -0.11
C GLU A 13 -5.48 16.05 -1.57
N GLY A 14 -4.21 15.67 -1.78
CA GLY A 14 -3.69 15.40 -3.12
C GLY A 14 -4.39 14.26 -3.87
N ARG A 15 -5.17 13.40 -3.18
CA ARG A 15 -5.88 12.27 -3.81
C ARG A 15 -7.01 12.72 -4.71
N ILE A 16 -7.74 13.77 -4.35
CA ILE A 16 -8.89 14.27 -5.13
C ILE A 16 -8.39 14.82 -6.48
N GLY A 17 -7.42 15.73 -6.44
CA GLY A 17 -6.85 16.29 -7.67
C GLY A 17 -6.20 15.23 -8.56
N ARG A 18 -5.54 14.24 -7.95
CA ARG A 18 -5.00 13.08 -8.69
C ARG A 18 -6.11 12.26 -9.35
N MET A 19 -7.20 11.99 -8.64
CA MET A 19 -8.31 11.19 -9.17
C MET A 19 -9.00 11.89 -10.35
N LYS A 20 -9.23 13.20 -10.27
CA LYS A 20 -9.78 13.98 -11.39
C LYS A 20 -8.96 13.79 -12.68
N ARG A 21 -7.62 13.94 -12.58
CA ARG A 21 -6.71 13.72 -13.71
C ARG A 21 -6.72 12.28 -14.24
N MET A 22 -6.91 11.29 -13.37
CA MET A 22 -7.04 9.90 -13.81
C MET A 22 -8.35 9.66 -14.57
N VAL A 23 -9.46 10.24 -14.10
CA VAL A 23 -10.75 10.19 -14.80
C VAL A 23 -10.67 10.87 -16.16
N GLU A 24 -10.06 12.06 -16.25
CA GLU A 24 -9.80 12.75 -17.52
C GLU A 24 -9.06 11.84 -18.51
N LYS A 25 -7.96 11.21 -18.08
CA LYS A 25 -7.19 10.26 -18.92
C LYS A 25 -7.99 9.04 -19.36
N ILE A 26 -8.88 8.51 -18.51
CA ILE A 26 -9.76 7.40 -18.89
C ILE A 26 -10.80 7.85 -19.93
N ASN A 27 -11.36 9.05 -19.76
CA ASN A 27 -12.29 9.64 -20.72
C ASN A 27 -11.62 9.90 -22.08
N GLU A 28 -10.37 10.35 -22.09
CA GLU A 28 -9.56 10.52 -23.32
C GLU A 28 -9.35 9.19 -24.09
N LEU A 29 -9.43 8.05 -23.40
CA LEU A 29 -9.36 6.71 -24.00
C LEU A 29 -10.73 6.20 -24.49
N GLY A 30 -11.77 7.04 -24.44
CA GLY A 30 -13.12 6.70 -24.90
C GLY A 30 -13.98 5.94 -23.90
N MET A 31 -13.57 5.89 -22.62
CA MET A 31 -14.33 5.27 -21.53
C MET A 31 -14.97 6.36 -20.67
N GLU A 32 -16.26 6.65 -20.89
CA GLU A 32 -16.97 7.76 -20.24
C GLU A 32 -17.30 7.47 -18.76
N ILE A 33 -16.61 8.19 -17.87
CA ILE A 33 -16.76 8.12 -16.42
C ILE A 33 -16.89 9.53 -15.83
N ALA A 34 -17.92 9.74 -15.01
CA ALA A 34 -18.06 10.96 -14.22
C ALA A 34 -17.22 10.86 -12.94
N PHE A 35 -16.55 11.96 -12.57
CA PHE A 35 -15.75 12.01 -11.35
C PHE A 35 -16.61 11.79 -10.09
N GLU A 36 -17.84 12.28 -10.12
CA GLU A 36 -18.83 12.18 -9.06
C GLU A 36 -19.22 10.72 -8.77
N ASP A 37 -19.35 9.89 -9.81
CA ASP A 37 -19.66 8.46 -9.66
C ASP A 37 -18.52 7.73 -8.93
N VAL A 38 -17.26 8.06 -9.27
CA VAL A 38 -16.08 7.52 -8.59
C VAL A 38 -16.01 8.00 -7.14
N MET A 39 -16.35 9.26 -6.87
CA MET A 39 -16.41 9.83 -5.52
C MET A 39 -17.47 9.16 -4.66
N ALA A 40 -18.65 8.89 -5.22
CA ALA A 40 -19.75 8.24 -4.50
C ALA A 40 -19.40 6.83 -4.01
N ARG A 41 -18.40 6.18 -4.61
CA ARG A 41 -17.90 4.86 -4.17
C ARG A 41 -16.97 4.92 -2.96
N SER A 42 -16.50 6.10 -2.55
CA SER A 42 -15.56 6.23 -1.44
C SER A 42 -16.25 6.72 -0.16
N SER A 43 -16.04 6.00 0.94
CA SER A 43 -16.46 6.41 2.29
C SER A 43 -15.32 7.08 3.08
N GLY A 44 -14.22 7.44 2.41
CA GLY A 44 -13.03 8.00 3.05
C GLY A 44 -11.98 8.40 2.02
N ALA A 45 -10.77 7.83 2.12
CA ALA A 45 -9.68 8.18 1.23
C ALA A 45 -9.88 7.60 -0.18
N ILE A 46 -10.14 8.47 -1.17
CA ILE A 46 -10.25 8.06 -2.56
C ILE A 46 -8.92 7.53 -3.14
N GLY A 47 -9.02 6.61 -4.10
CA GLY A 47 -7.89 5.92 -4.69
C GLY A 47 -8.29 5.04 -5.87
N ARG A 48 -7.29 4.52 -6.59
CA ARG A 48 -7.45 3.71 -7.82
C ARG A 48 -8.52 2.60 -7.74
N PRO A 49 -8.67 1.86 -6.62
CA PRO A 49 -9.71 0.83 -6.55
C PRO A 49 -11.15 1.35 -6.74
N HIS A 50 -11.42 2.61 -6.41
CA HIS A 50 -12.75 3.20 -6.64
C HIS A 50 -13.03 3.44 -8.12
N LEU A 51 -12.03 3.94 -8.86
CA LEU A 51 -12.12 4.10 -10.31
C LEU A 51 -12.20 2.74 -11.00
N ALA A 52 -11.44 1.75 -10.54
CA ALA A 52 -11.52 0.39 -11.08
C ALA A 52 -12.91 -0.23 -10.91
N LYS A 53 -13.55 -0.03 -9.75
CA LYS A 53 -14.93 -0.48 -9.54
C LYS A 53 -15.92 0.23 -10.45
N GLU A 54 -15.74 1.52 -10.71
CA GLU A 54 -16.57 2.28 -11.65
C GLU A 54 -16.39 1.79 -13.09
N MET A 55 -15.14 1.54 -13.51
CA MET A 55 -14.84 1.00 -14.84
C MET A 55 -15.51 -0.37 -15.07
N ILE A 56 -15.49 -1.23 -14.05
CA ILE A 56 -16.15 -2.55 -14.11
C ILE A 56 -17.67 -2.40 -14.17
N GLU A 57 -18.27 -1.52 -13.35
CA GLU A 57 -19.72 -1.28 -13.37
C GLU A 57 -20.22 -0.78 -14.73
N LYS A 58 -19.43 0.06 -15.39
CA LYS A 58 -19.72 0.58 -16.74
C LYS A 58 -19.43 -0.43 -17.85
N GLY A 59 -18.91 -1.61 -17.53
CA GLY A 59 -18.63 -2.69 -18.48
C GLY A 59 -17.34 -2.52 -19.27
N TYR A 60 -16.38 -1.69 -18.81
CA TYR A 60 -15.10 -1.49 -19.49
C TYR A 60 -14.04 -2.56 -19.15
N ALA A 61 -14.26 -3.35 -18.10
CA ALA A 61 -13.35 -4.40 -17.68
C ALA A 61 -14.07 -5.49 -16.87
N ASP A 62 -13.53 -6.70 -16.88
CA ASP A 62 -14.12 -7.86 -16.20
C ASP A 62 -13.57 -8.05 -14.77
N SER A 63 -12.44 -7.42 -14.45
CA SER A 63 -11.81 -7.57 -13.14
C SER A 63 -10.98 -6.36 -12.73
N VAL A 64 -10.80 -6.19 -11.42
CA VAL A 64 -9.92 -5.15 -10.88
C VAL A 64 -8.48 -5.37 -11.36
N GLN A 65 -8.04 -6.63 -11.47
CA GLN A 65 -6.69 -6.96 -11.93
C GLN A 65 -6.47 -6.45 -13.36
N GLN A 66 -7.39 -6.76 -14.28
CA GLN A 66 -7.36 -6.25 -15.64
C GLN A 66 -7.27 -4.71 -15.67
N VAL A 67 -8.08 -4.03 -14.85
CA VAL A 67 -8.07 -2.57 -14.81
C VAL A 67 -6.69 -2.00 -14.42
N PHE A 68 -6.04 -2.62 -13.45
CA PHE A 68 -4.71 -2.20 -13.02
C PHE A 68 -3.65 -2.54 -14.08
N ASP A 69 -3.72 -3.70 -14.71
CA ASP A 69 -2.73 -4.11 -15.71
C ASP A 69 -2.80 -3.24 -16.97
N GLU A 70 -4.01 -2.87 -17.41
CA GLU A 70 -4.20 -2.17 -18.68
C GLU A 70 -4.21 -0.64 -18.54
N TRP A 71 -4.79 -0.07 -17.47
CA TRP A 71 -5.02 1.38 -17.41
C TRP A 71 -4.49 2.09 -16.17
N LEU A 72 -4.68 1.54 -14.96
CA LEU A 72 -4.45 2.27 -13.70
C LEU A 72 -3.14 1.95 -12.98
N GLY A 73 -2.43 0.90 -13.41
CA GLY A 73 -1.15 0.45 -12.88
C GLY A 73 -0.05 1.50 -13.02
N ASP A 74 1.10 1.24 -12.42
CA ASP A 74 2.24 2.15 -12.53
C ASP A 74 2.81 2.06 -13.95
N GLY A 75 2.90 3.20 -14.65
CA GLY A 75 3.31 3.26 -16.06
C GLY A 75 2.17 3.07 -17.09
N CYS A 76 0.96 2.70 -16.66
CA CYS A 76 -0.18 2.53 -17.56
C CYS A 76 -0.75 3.88 -18.05
N PRO A 77 -1.56 3.92 -19.14
CA PRO A 77 -2.01 5.16 -19.78
C PRO A 77 -2.72 6.18 -18.86
N ALA A 78 -3.53 5.69 -17.93
CA ALA A 78 -4.26 6.51 -16.97
C ALA A 78 -3.53 6.67 -15.62
N HIS A 79 -2.26 6.24 -15.54
CA HIS A 79 -1.43 6.50 -14.38
C HIS A 79 -1.17 8.00 -14.21
N VAL A 80 -1.38 8.47 -12.99
CA VAL A 80 -0.96 9.80 -12.56
C VAL A 80 -0.10 9.62 -11.33
N GLU A 81 1.10 10.21 -11.32
CA GLU A 81 2.00 10.05 -10.18
C GLU A 81 1.41 10.69 -8.92
N LYS A 82 1.63 10.03 -7.77
CA LYS A 82 1.26 10.56 -6.45
C LYS A 82 2.54 10.99 -5.76
N ARG A 83 2.60 12.24 -5.28
CA ARG A 83 3.66 12.67 -4.37
C ARG A 83 3.61 11.79 -3.10
N LYS A 84 4.71 11.11 -2.82
CA LYS A 84 4.92 10.29 -1.62
C LYS A 84 6.01 10.94 -0.77
N PRO A 85 5.97 10.79 0.56
CA PRO A 85 7.13 11.10 1.38
C PRO A 85 8.27 10.13 1.04
N SER A 86 9.50 10.55 1.27
CA SER A 86 10.62 9.63 1.39
C SER A 86 10.43 8.69 2.57
N ILE A 87 11.13 7.55 2.56
CA ILE A 87 11.06 6.59 3.66
C ILE A 87 11.51 7.23 4.98
N ILE A 88 12.57 8.03 4.95
CA ILE A 88 13.10 8.73 6.15
C ILE A 88 12.09 9.73 6.70
N GLU A 89 11.40 10.51 5.84
CA GLU A 89 10.34 11.42 6.29
C GLU A 89 9.18 10.67 6.95
N ALA A 90 8.79 9.52 6.39
CA ALA A 90 7.72 8.69 6.96
C ALA A 90 8.12 8.07 8.31
N VAL A 91 9.34 7.55 8.43
CA VAL A 91 9.90 7.02 9.69
C VAL A 91 9.89 8.11 10.76
N ASN A 92 10.47 9.28 10.47
CA ASN A 92 10.54 10.39 11.41
C ASN A 92 9.15 10.85 11.86
N ALA A 93 8.17 10.92 10.96
CA ALA A 93 6.81 11.31 11.30
C ALA A 93 6.12 10.29 12.23
N VAL A 94 6.32 8.99 11.99
CA VAL A 94 5.77 7.91 12.83
C VAL A 94 6.43 7.91 14.21
N HIS A 95 7.76 8.02 14.28
CA HIS A 95 8.51 8.07 15.54
C HIS A 95 8.18 9.32 16.35
N ALA A 96 8.03 10.49 15.72
CA ALA A 96 7.60 11.71 16.39
C ALA A 96 6.19 11.61 16.99
N ALA A 97 5.37 10.69 16.47
CA ALA A 97 4.05 10.36 17.02
C ALA A 97 4.11 9.26 18.11
N GLY A 98 5.29 8.75 18.45
CA GLY A 98 5.48 7.63 19.39
C GLY A 98 5.13 6.26 18.81
N GLY A 99 5.00 6.15 17.49
CA GLY A 99 4.67 4.91 16.80
C GLY A 99 5.89 4.10 16.36
N ILE A 100 5.61 2.96 15.73
CA ILE A 100 6.59 2.05 15.13
C ILE A 100 6.36 2.02 13.63
N CYS A 101 7.43 2.15 12.86
CA CYS A 101 7.39 2.11 11.41
C CYS A 101 7.66 0.69 10.91
N SER A 102 6.67 0.08 10.24
CA SER A 102 6.82 -1.23 9.59
C SER A 102 6.72 -1.08 8.08
N LEU A 103 7.67 -1.67 7.34
CA LEU A 103 7.58 -1.76 5.88
C LEU A 103 6.53 -2.81 5.49
N ALA A 104 5.45 -2.39 4.82
CA ALA A 104 4.38 -3.26 4.37
C ALA A 104 4.73 -4.02 3.08
N HIS A 105 4.37 -5.31 3.04
CA HIS A 105 4.38 -6.30 1.96
C HIS A 105 5.35 -5.97 0.79
N PRO A 106 6.68 -6.02 1.03
CA PRO A 106 7.68 -5.49 0.11
C PRO A 106 7.87 -6.24 -1.22
N ILE A 107 7.21 -7.38 -1.43
CA ILE A 107 7.35 -8.16 -2.67
C ILE A 107 7.11 -7.33 -3.94
N TYR A 108 6.24 -6.32 -3.85
CA TYR A 108 5.89 -5.46 -4.97
C TYR A 108 6.97 -4.44 -5.36
N TYR A 109 8.04 -4.29 -4.56
CA TYR A 109 9.16 -3.42 -4.92
C TYR A 109 10.13 -4.07 -5.91
N GLY A 110 10.12 -5.40 -6.03
CA GLY A 110 11.05 -6.12 -6.91
C GLY A 110 12.53 -5.95 -6.52
N ILE A 111 12.79 -5.71 -5.23
CA ILE A 111 14.13 -5.53 -4.68
C ILE A 111 14.54 -6.82 -3.98
N GLU A 112 15.76 -7.29 -4.27
CA GLU A 112 16.37 -8.43 -3.58
C GLU A 112 16.39 -8.25 -2.06
N THR A 113 16.07 -9.32 -1.33
CA THR A 113 15.80 -9.29 0.12
C THR A 113 16.93 -8.64 0.92
N ASP A 114 18.20 -9.01 0.67
CA ASP A 114 19.34 -8.46 1.42
C ASP A 114 19.53 -6.96 1.18
N ASN A 115 19.34 -6.49 -0.05
CA ASN A 115 19.43 -5.06 -0.39
C ASN A 115 18.30 -4.27 0.26
N LEU A 116 17.08 -4.81 0.23
CA LEU A 116 15.92 -4.20 0.87
C LEU A 116 16.12 -4.07 2.38
N LEU A 117 16.51 -5.17 3.04
CA LEU A 117 16.70 -5.22 4.49
C LEU A 117 17.83 -4.28 4.95
N SER A 118 18.95 -4.27 4.22
CA SER A 118 20.05 -3.32 4.48
C SER A 118 19.57 -1.88 4.35
N TYR A 119 18.83 -1.55 3.29
CA TYR A 119 18.31 -0.20 3.08
C TYR A 119 17.35 0.24 4.19
N ILE A 120 16.35 -0.57 4.55
CA ILE A 120 15.37 -0.17 5.56
C ILE A 120 15.94 -0.09 6.97
N HIS A 121 16.90 -0.96 7.30
CA HIS A 121 17.64 -0.87 8.56
C HIS A 121 18.37 0.48 8.65
N ASN A 122 19.10 0.87 7.60
CA ASN A 122 19.79 2.16 7.56
C ASN A 122 18.83 3.37 7.54
N ALA A 123 17.60 3.18 7.06
CA ALA A 123 16.57 4.22 7.05
C ALA A 123 15.82 4.38 8.39
N GLY A 124 16.12 3.54 9.40
CA GLY A 124 15.49 3.60 10.71
C GLY A 124 14.10 2.96 10.78
N ILE A 125 13.75 2.08 9.83
CA ILE A 125 12.52 1.28 9.95
C ILE A 125 12.68 0.27 11.10
N ASP A 126 11.62 0.06 11.87
CA ASP A 126 11.65 -0.82 13.04
C ASP A 126 11.31 -2.28 12.69
N ALA A 127 10.45 -2.48 11.69
CA ALA A 127 9.96 -3.80 11.32
C ALA A 127 9.70 -3.96 9.81
N VAL A 128 9.65 -5.22 9.37
CA VAL A 128 9.20 -5.57 8.01
C VAL A 128 8.09 -6.60 8.07
N GLU A 129 7.08 -6.43 7.23
CA GLU A 129 6.01 -7.41 7.08
C GLU A 129 6.53 -8.62 6.32
N ALA A 130 7.07 -9.61 7.02
CA ALA A 130 7.55 -10.84 6.38
C ALA A 130 6.39 -11.76 6.00
N PHE A 131 5.36 -11.83 6.84
CA PHE A 131 4.24 -12.76 6.67
C PHE A 131 3.04 -12.04 6.06
N HIS A 132 3.00 -12.07 4.73
CA HIS A 132 1.88 -11.57 3.93
C HIS A 132 1.42 -12.63 2.92
N ARG A 133 0.14 -12.58 2.51
CA ARG A 133 -0.46 -13.57 1.61
C ARG A 133 0.21 -13.64 0.24
N SER A 134 0.70 -12.50 -0.25
CA SER A 134 1.36 -12.40 -1.55
C SER A 134 2.79 -12.93 -1.53
N HIS A 135 3.36 -13.18 -0.36
CA HIS A 135 4.74 -13.64 -0.22
C HIS A 135 4.79 -15.16 -0.35
N PRO A 136 5.58 -15.71 -1.29
CA PRO A 136 5.94 -17.13 -1.30
C PRO A 136 6.69 -17.50 -0.02
N ASP A 137 6.59 -18.76 0.42
CA ASP A 137 7.21 -19.20 1.68
C ASP A 137 8.72 -18.95 1.74
N LYS A 138 9.43 -19.11 0.62
CA LYS A 138 10.85 -18.78 0.51
C LYS A 138 11.11 -17.31 0.88
N TYR A 139 10.35 -16.38 0.31
CA TYR A 139 10.50 -14.95 0.57
C TYR A 139 10.13 -14.58 2.02
N ARG A 140 9.10 -15.24 2.59
CA ARG A 140 8.75 -15.08 4.01
C ARG A 140 9.91 -15.45 4.93
N ILE A 141 10.54 -16.59 4.68
CA ILE A 141 11.66 -17.10 5.49
C ILE A 141 12.89 -16.20 5.34
N GLU A 142 13.23 -15.79 4.12
CA GLU A 142 14.35 -14.88 3.85
C GLU A 142 14.17 -13.53 4.56
N LEU A 143 12.99 -12.90 4.43
CA LEU A 143 12.68 -11.66 5.14
C LEU A 143 12.75 -11.84 6.65
N TRP A 144 12.12 -12.89 7.19
CA TRP A 144 12.07 -13.11 8.63
C TRP A 144 13.46 -13.31 9.23
N GLN A 145 14.25 -14.23 8.67
CA GLN A 145 15.59 -14.51 9.18
C GLN A 145 16.55 -13.35 8.93
N GLY A 146 16.47 -12.69 7.78
CA GLY A 146 17.30 -11.53 7.46
C GLY A 146 17.01 -10.34 8.36
N ALA A 147 15.74 -10.04 8.61
CA ALA A 147 15.32 -8.97 9.51
C ALA A 147 15.88 -9.17 10.92
N LEU A 148 15.71 -10.37 11.50
CA LEU A 148 16.22 -10.67 12.84
C LEU A 148 17.74 -10.55 12.96
N LYS A 149 18.50 -10.92 11.91
CA LYS A 149 19.97 -10.77 11.89
C LYS A 149 20.40 -9.30 11.96
N LEU A 150 19.59 -8.38 11.44
CA LEU A 150 19.84 -6.94 11.48
C LEU A 150 19.22 -6.25 12.70
N GLY A 151 18.59 -7.01 13.61
CA GLY A 151 17.89 -6.46 14.78
C GLY A 151 16.53 -5.83 14.46
N LEU A 152 16.04 -5.96 13.23
CA LEU A 152 14.68 -5.56 12.85
C LEU A 152 13.65 -6.52 13.45
N LYS A 153 12.47 -5.98 13.77
CA LYS A 153 11.30 -6.78 14.14
C LYS A 153 10.56 -7.23 12.87
N VAL A 154 9.56 -8.10 13.04
CA VAL A 154 8.75 -8.61 11.94
C VAL A 154 7.28 -8.46 12.26
N THR A 155 6.50 -8.06 11.25
CA THR A 155 5.04 -7.95 11.33
C THR A 155 4.36 -8.93 10.36
N CYS A 156 3.04 -9.02 10.49
CA CYS A 156 2.17 -9.77 9.59
C CYS A 156 0.86 -9.01 9.36
N GLY A 157 0.24 -9.25 8.21
CA GLY A 157 -1.02 -8.62 7.86
C GLY A 157 -1.72 -9.34 6.72
N SER A 158 -3.05 -9.28 6.71
CA SER A 158 -3.86 -9.87 5.65
C SER A 158 -4.07 -8.91 4.47
N ASP A 159 -3.86 -7.61 4.68
CA ASP A 159 -4.21 -6.55 3.75
C ASP A 159 -5.68 -6.67 3.25
N TYR A 160 -6.60 -6.84 4.21
CA TYR A 160 -8.00 -7.13 3.92
C TYR A 160 -8.72 -5.90 3.36
N HIS A 161 -9.33 -6.08 2.19
CA HIS A 161 -10.06 -5.04 1.45
C HIS A 161 -11.54 -5.39 1.21
N GLY A 162 -12.10 -6.26 2.04
CA GLY A 162 -13.48 -6.74 1.93
C GLY A 162 -13.60 -8.16 1.38
N PRO A 163 -14.82 -8.73 1.36
CA PRO A 163 -15.06 -10.15 1.08
C PRO A 163 -14.69 -10.58 -0.34
N SER A 164 -14.59 -9.65 -1.28
CA SER A 164 -14.18 -9.91 -2.67
C SER A 164 -12.69 -10.26 -2.79
N TYR A 165 -11.88 -9.87 -1.80
CA TYR A 165 -10.44 -10.13 -1.77
C TYR A 165 -10.18 -11.23 -0.73
N GLN A 166 -9.73 -12.40 -1.18
CA GLN A 166 -9.74 -13.67 -0.44
C GLN A 166 -8.94 -13.70 0.91
N ALA A 167 -8.35 -12.60 1.35
CA ALA A 167 -7.49 -12.54 2.54
C ALA A 167 -8.27 -12.20 3.81
N ARG A 168 -8.67 -13.18 4.62
CA ARG A 168 -9.38 -12.90 5.87
C ARG A 168 -8.42 -12.43 6.97
N PRO A 169 -8.79 -11.42 7.79
CA PRO A 169 -8.04 -11.07 8.98
C PRO A 169 -7.84 -12.28 9.91
N GLY A 170 -6.69 -12.35 10.61
CA GLY A 170 -6.40 -13.39 11.60
C GLY A 170 -5.85 -14.72 11.06
N HIS A 171 -5.62 -14.83 9.74
CA HIS A 171 -5.11 -16.05 9.12
C HIS A 171 -3.61 -16.00 8.74
N MET A 172 -2.90 -14.94 9.13
CA MET A 172 -1.45 -14.80 8.93
C MET A 172 -0.74 -14.96 10.28
N SER A 173 0.01 -16.04 10.43
CA SER A 173 0.75 -16.35 11.66
C SER A 173 2.18 -15.81 11.60
N VAL A 174 2.64 -15.26 12.71
CA VAL A 174 4.03 -14.82 12.94
C VAL A 174 4.46 -15.27 14.33
N PRO A 175 5.72 -15.69 14.54
CA PRO A 175 6.22 -15.96 15.89
C PRO A 175 6.13 -14.68 16.75
N SER A 176 5.46 -14.76 17.89
CA SER A 176 5.25 -13.60 18.77
C SER A 176 6.56 -12.96 19.23
N SER A 177 7.61 -13.74 19.42
CA SER A 177 8.96 -13.26 19.75
C SER A 177 9.59 -12.37 18.68
N SER A 178 9.06 -12.39 17.45
CA SER A 178 9.54 -11.54 16.34
C SER A 178 8.77 -10.22 16.23
N LEU A 179 7.62 -10.08 16.90
CA LEU A 179 6.82 -8.85 16.87
C LEU A 179 7.54 -7.71 17.62
N PRO A 180 7.28 -6.44 17.24
CA PRO A 180 7.62 -5.30 18.08
C PRO A 180 6.96 -5.43 19.46
N GLU A 181 7.72 -5.14 20.51
CA GLU A 181 7.30 -5.33 21.91
C GLU A 181 6.06 -4.49 22.27
N GLN A 182 5.87 -3.37 21.60
CA GLN A 182 4.75 -2.47 21.82
C GLN A 182 3.42 -2.99 21.23
N ILE A 183 3.44 -4.11 20.51
CA ILE A 183 2.27 -4.74 19.87
C ILE A 183 1.86 -6.03 20.60
N ILE A 184 2.66 -6.50 21.57
CA ILE A 184 2.42 -7.71 22.39
C ILE A 184 1.76 -7.29 23.71
#